data_AF-A0A0R1SBI7-F1
#
_entry.id   AF-A0A0R1SBI7-F1
#
_cell.length_a   1.000
_cell.length_b   1.000
_cell.length_c   1.000
_cell.angle_alpha   90.00
_cell.angle_beta   90.00
_cell.angle_gamma   90.00
#
_symmetry.space_group_name_H-M   'P 1'
#
loop_
_entity.id
_entity.type
_entity.pdbx_description
1 polymer ?
#
loop_
_entity_poly.entity_id
_entity_poly.type
_entity_poly.pdbx_seq_one_letter_code
_entity_poly.pdbx_strand_id
1 'polypeptide(L)'
;MTGRKKQRRQDTIKLFHKYNLLGEADLKQYSEILDSNQNPYQIRVKGLSEKLSAEELVIALFYIVKKRGISYDLQDAEIEDDDSGSDYGNALRINTLQLKKMFPAEIQLERLERLKAVRGQITIEDEESRTVLLNVFPTKEYVKEAKKIIEQQSQFYPEVLTDDFVDSYLSILQRKRDYFVGPGSEKSRTDYGIYKKDGRTLDNLFEELIGKCSVYEEELRASGASYTAQYFNLLNDLNNLRISTREDQRLTTEDKAKIIEEILDPEKKSIQMMRIIKKVADCTDDEIKGFRIDDKGKPDLHSMAVYRKFRRSMIDAGIDFSKLTHEFIDDLSFTMTLNTENDEIRKQLLKKSQNYDFLTEELIQAIIDNKTSMDIKSNNKWHRFSLKLMNQLIPDMTNRSIEQMTLINELGLRKKDDNELLNTKFIPYRQIAKEIFSPVASKSVREALKIVNAVLKKYGHIDYLVVEMPRDKNEDEAKKKIEQFQKENRTQKDKALESFTRSVGSKKTVEDALARYSGKLYFKIHLWYQQDGIDLYNG
;
A
#
# COMPACT_ATOMS: atom_id res chain seq x y z
N MET A 1 4.98 20.14 -7.54
CA MET A 1 3.49 20.20 -7.43
C MET A 1 2.84 21.48 -7.98
N THR A 2 3.58 22.59 -8.15
CA THR A 2 3.07 23.90 -8.59
C THR A 2 2.58 23.94 -10.05
N GLY A 3 3.20 23.19 -10.96
CA GLY A 3 2.84 23.18 -12.39
C GLY A 3 1.39 22.78 -12.67
N ARG A 4 0.91 21.65 -12.13
CA ARG A 4 -0.46 21.16 -12.36
C ARG A 4 -1.54 22.06 -11.72
N LYS A 5 -1.24 22.68 -10.57
CA LYS A 5 -2.12 23.69 -9.95
C LYS A 5 -2.23 24.94 -10.83
N LYS A 6 -1.15 25.35 -11.50
CA LYS A 6 -1.17 26.44 -12.49
C LYS A 6 -1.96 26.04 -13.74
N GLN A 7 -1.70 24.86 -14.29
CA GLN A 7 -2.39 24.37 -15.48
C GLN A 7 -3.91 24.29 -15.28
N ARG A 8 -4.39 23.71 -14.17
CA ARG A 8 -5.84 23.66 -13.90
C ARG A 8 -6.48 25.04 -13.87
N ARG A 9 -5.83 26.02 -13.24
CA ARG A 9 -6.32 27.40 -13.21
C ARG A 9 -6.41 27.99 -14.63
N GLN A 10 -5.38 27.76 -15.46
CA GLN A 10 -5.40 28.21 -16.85
C GLN A 10 -6.50 27.52 -17.66
N ASP A 11 -6.72 26.22 -17.46
CA ASP A 11 -7.79 25.48 -18.13
C ASP A 11 -9.17 25.97 -17.70
N THR A 12 -9.36 26.31 -16.41
CA THR A 12 -10.59 26.93 -15.92
C THR A 12 -10.85 28.30 -16.55
N ILE A 13 -9.81 29.14 -16.69
CA ILE A 13 -9.96 30.45 -17.33
C ILE A 13 -10.32 30.29 -18.81
N LYS A 14 -9.67 29.36 -19.53
CA LYS A 14 -10.02 29.03 -20.91
C LYS A 14 -11.45 28.54 -21.03
N LEU A 15 -11.92 27.76 -20.06
CA LEU A 15 -13.32 27.32 -20.00
C LEU A 15 -14.25 28.53 -19.86
N PHE A 16 -13.99 29.43 -18.91
CA PHE A 16 -14.82 30.62 -18.74
C PHE A 16 -14.86 31.50 -19.98
N HIS A 17 -13.72 31.67 -20.67
CA HIS A 17 -13.68 32.36 -21.95
C HIS A 17 -14.51 31.65 -23.03
N LYS A 18 -14.42 30.32 -23.14
CA LYS A 18 -15.18 29.52 -24.12
C LYS A 18 -16.70 29.73 -23.99
N TYR A 19 -17.22 29.86 -22.77
CA TYR A 19 -18.65 30.06 -22.50
C TYR A 19 -19.00 31.53 -22.20
N ASN A 20 -18.14 32.48 -22.57
CA ASN A 20 -18.38 33.92 -22.44
C ASN A 20 -18.69 34.41 -21.00
N LEU A 21 -18.19 33.72 -19.97
CA LEU A 21 -18.33 34.13 -18.56
C LEU A 21 -17.45 35.33 -18.19
N LEU A 22 -16.41 35.61 -18.99
CA LEU A 22 -15.49 36.72 -18.77
C LEU A 22 -15.89 38.00 -19.53
N GLY A 23 -16.96 37.96 -20.34
CA GLY A 23 -17.37 39.08 -21.19
C GLY A 23 -16.25 39.50 -22.16
N GLU A 24 -16.03 40.81 -22.32
CA GLU A 24 -14.96 41.39 -23.15
C GLU A 24 -13.56 41.29 -22.53
N ALA A 25 -13.43 40.84 -21.28
CA ALA A 25 -12.14 40.72 -20.63
C ALA A 25 -11.31 39.62 -21.30
N ASP A 26 -10.19 40.04 -21.89
CA ASP A 26 -9.32 39.16 -22.65
C ASP A 26 -8.64 38.11 -21.74
N LEU A 27 -8.09 37.03 -22.30
CA LEU A 27 -7.33 36.00 -21.55
C LEU A 27 -6.12 36.55 -20.78
N LYS A 28 -5.79 37.84 -20.92
CA LYS A 28 -4.74 38.55 -20.20
C LYS A 28 -5.25 39.42 -19.04
N GLN A 29 -6.54 39.77 -19.01
CA GLN A 29 -7.13 40.69 -18.02
C GLN A 29 -7.89 39.98 -16.90
N TYR A 30 -8.09 38.66 -16.99
CA TYR A 30 -8.77 37.88 -15.94
C TYR A 30 -8.13 38.02 -14.54
N SER A 31 -6.85 38.42 -14.45
CA SER A 31 -6.20 38.66 -13.16
C SER A 31 -6.86 39.80 -12.40
N GLU A 32 -7.35 40.83 -13.07
CA GLU A 32 -8.00 41.98 -12.42
C GLU A 32 -9.31 41.56 -11.75
N ILE A 33 -10.11 40.71 -12.42
CA ILE A 33 -11.32 40.10 -11.84
C ILE A 33 -10.96 39.24 -10.61
N LEU A 34 -9.90 38.43 -10.72
CA LEU A 34 -9.48 37.51 -9.65
C LEU A 34 -8.72 38.18 -8.49
N ASP A 35 -8.14 39.34 -8.73
CA ASP A 35 -7.42 40.17 -7.75
C ASP A 35 -8.34 41.26 -7.15
N SER A 36 -9.64 41.21 -7.45
CA SER A 36 -10.64 41.94 -6.71
C SER A 36 -10.54 41.61 -5.21
N ASN A 37 -10.59 42.62 -4.33
CA ASN A 37 -10.60 42.44 -2.87
C ASN A 37 -11.91 41.81 -2.35
N GLN A 38 -12.67 41.13 -3.21
CA GLN A 38 -13.90 40.47 -2.86
C GLN A 38 -13.63 39.19 -2.08
N ASN A 39 -14.55 38.83 -1.19
CA ASN A 39 -14.40 37.66 -0.34
C ASN A 39 -14.98 36.41 -1.02
N PRO A 40 -14.13 35.48 -1.52
CA PRO A 40 -14.62 34.31 -2.25
C PRO A 40 -15.44 33.35 -1.38
N TYR A 41 -15.30 33.38 -0.06
CA TYR A 41 -16.09 32.54 0.84
C TYR A 41 -17.53 33.06 0.93
N GLN A 42 -17.71 34.38 1.08
CA GLN A 42 -19.04 35.02 1.08
C GLN A 42 -19.73 34.84 -0.27
N ILE A 43 -19.01 35.06 -1.38
CA ILE A 43 -19.56 34.87 -2.72
C ILE A 43 -20.02 33.43 -2.94
N ARG A 44 -19.23 32.44 -2.51
CA ARG A 44 -19.61 31.02 -2.64
C ARG A 44 -20.85 30.68 -1.84
N VAL A 45 -20.99 31.20 -0.60
CA VAL A 45 -22.19 31.00 0.21
C VAL A 45 -23.40 31.69 -0.41
N LYS A 46 -23.26 32.95 -0.84
CA LYS A 46 -24.30 33.69 -1.58
C LYS A 46 -24.79 32.91 -2.81
N GLY A 47 -23.86 32.34 -3.58
CA GLY A 47 -24.18 31.58 -4.79
C GLY A 47 -24.95 30.27 -4.58
N LEU A 48 -25.09 29.80 -3.34
CA LEU A 48 -25.90 28.62 -3.02
C LEU A 48 -27.41 28.90 -3.03
N SER A 49 -27.82 30.16 -2.86
CA SER A 49 -29.23 30.55 -2.71
C SER A 49 -29.63 31.81 -3.49
N GLU A 50 -28.69 32.71 -3.79
CA GLU A 50 -28.94 34.01 -4.40
C GLU A 50 -28.23 34.15 -5.76
N LYS A 51 -28.66 35.14 -6.56
CA LYS A 51 -28.02 35.48 -7.83
C LYS A 51 -26.63 36.07 -7.60
N LEU A 52 -25.62 35.51 -8.28
CA LEU A 52 -24.29 36.11 -8.41
C LEU A 52 -24.20 36.97 -9.67
N SER A 53 -23.35 37.99 -9.67
CA SER A 53 -22.89 38.61 -10.92
C SER A 53 -22.01 37.63 -11.71
N ALA A 54 -21.77 37.90 -13.00
CA ALA A 54 -20.88 37.07 -13.81
C ALA A 54 -19.45 37.03 -13.21
N GLU A 55 -18.95 38.17 -12.73
CA GLU A 55 -17.64 38.27 -12.05
C GLU A 55 -17.61 37.46 -10.75
N GLU A 56 -18.65 37.57 -9.91
CA GLU A 56 -18.78 36.81 -8.67
C GLU A 56 -18.80 35.29 -8.95
N LEU A 57 -19.53 34.86 -10.00
CA LEU A 57 -19.59 33.46 -10.41
C LEU A 57 -18.21 32.92 -10.85
N VAL A 58 -17.47 33.71 -11.64
CA VAL A 58 -16.09 33.40 -12.03
C VAL A 58 -15.20 33.24 -10.81
N ILE A 59 -15.27 34.17 -9.85
CA ILE A 59 -14.48 34.11 -8.61
C ILE A 59 -14.81 32.87 -7.80
N ALA A 60 -16.10 32.55 -7.61
CA ALA A 60 -16.55 31.40 -6.83
C ALA A 60 -16.01 30.08 -7.41
N LEU A 61 -16.28 29.82 -8.69
CA LEU A 61 -15.87 28.59 -9.37
C LEU A 61 -14.35 28.48 -9.51
N PHE A 62 -13.67 29.58 -9.82
CA PHE A 62 -12.20 29.59 -9.87
C PHE A 62 -11.58 29.26 -8.52
N TYR A 63 -12.13 29.81 -7.42
CA TYR A 63 -11.61 29.58 -6.08
C TYR A 63 -11.73 28.11 -5.67
N ILE A 64 -12.85 27.46 -6.00
CA ILE A 64 -13.05 26.02 -5.76
C ILE A 64 -11.97 25.21 -6.49
N VAL A 65 -11.70 25.45 -7.77
CA VAL A 65 -10.63 24.76 -8.51
C VAL A 65 -9.24 25.03 -7.91
N LYS A 66 -8.98 26.27 -7.48
CA LYS A 66 -7.72 26.68 -6.83
C LYS A 66 -7.48 25.93 -5.51
N LYS A 67 -8.55 25.57 -4.80
CA LYS A 67 -8.53 24.98 -3.44
C LYS A 67 -9.38 23.70 -3.31
N ARG A 68 -9.38 22.87 -4.35
CA ARG A 68 -10.23 21.68 -4.52
C ARG A 68 -10.13 20.54 -3.50
N GLY A 69 -9.41 20.71 -2.39
CA GLY A 69 -9.31 19.69 -1.36
C GLY A 69 -8.43 18.49 -1.68
N ILE A 70 -8.64 17.41 -0.92
CA ILE A 70 -7.96 16.10 -1.01
C ILE A 70 -8.87 15.08 -1.71
N SER A 71 -8.28 14.04 -2.29
CA SER A 71 -9.03 13.06 -3.11
C SER A 71 -9.33 11.74 -2.41
N TYR A 72 -8.78 11.51 -1.22
CA TYR A 72 -9.12 10.36 -0.38
C TYR A 72 -10.24 10.77 0.57
N ASP A 73 -11.04 9.80 1.02
CA ASP A 73 -12.11 10.10 1.97
C ASP A 73 -11.53 10.37 3.36
N LEU A 74 -12.19 11.25 4.13
CA LEU A 74 -11.73 11.56 5.48
C LEU A 74 -11.78 10.34 6.40
N GLN A 75 -12.63 9.36 6.10
CA GLN A 75 -12.74 8.09 6.82
C GLN A 75 -11.56 7.16 6.53
N ASP A 76 -10.97 7.22 5.32
CA ASP A 76 -9.76 6.45 4.99
C ASP A 76 -8.52 6.93 5.78
N ALA A 77 -8.61 8.12 6.40
CA ALA A 77 -7.58 8.67 7.27
C ALA A 77 -7.79 8.31 8.76
N GLU A 78 -8.84 7.57 9.10
CA GLU A 78 -9.14 7.11 10.46
C GLU A 78 -9.49 5.61 10.46
N ILE A 79 -8.47 4.75 10.27
CA ILE A 79 -8.45 3.39 10.86
C ILE A 79 -7.01 3.04 11.23
N GLU A 80 -6.48 3.70 12.25
CA GLU A 80 -5.71 2.96 13.26
C GLU A 80 -6.52 3.14 14.54
N ASP A 81 -7.02 2.03 15.08
CA ASP A 81 -7.67 1.89 16.40
C ASP A 81 -6.65 2.19 17.51
N ASP A 82 -6.06 3.38 17.49
CA ASP A 82 -5.27 3.93 18.56
C ASP A 82 -6.00 5.20 18.99
N ASP A 83 -6.74 5.06 20.09
CA ASP A 83 -7.64 6.03 20.73
C ASP A 83 -6.88 7.24 21.33
N SER A 84 -5.90 7.74 20.59
CA SER A 84 -5.14 8.97 20.86
C SER A 84 -4.97 9.77 19.57
N GLY A 85 -6.11 10.04 18.91
CA GLY A 85 -6.20 10.71 17.62
C GLY A 85 -5.23 11.89 17.51
N SER A 86 -4.36 11.85 16.50
CA SER A 86 -3.51 12.99 16.16
C SER A 86 -4.36 14.25 15.98
N ASP A 87 -3.81 15.44 16.28
CA ASP A 87 -4.48 16.73 16.02
C ASP A 87 -5.01 16.82 14.58
N TYR A 88 -4.32 16.18 13.65
CA TYR A 88 -4.74 16.03 12.25
C TYR A 88 -6.01 15.20 12.11
N GLY A 89 -6.05 13.98 12.66
CA GLY A 89 -7.24 13.10 12.61
C GLY A 89 -8.47 13.76 13.25
N ASN A 90 -8.31 14.31 14.46
CA ASN A 90 -9.37 15.04 15.14
C ASN A 90 -9.93 16.21 14.30
N ALA A 91 -9.05 16.99 13.65
CA ALA A 91 -9.48 18.08 12.77
C ALA A 91 -10.27 17.57 11.55
N LEU A 92 -9.90 16.42 10.97
CA LEU A 92 -10.63 15.79 9.87
C LEU A 92 -12.00 15.26 10.33
N ARG A 93 -12.09 14.72 11.55
CA ARG A 93 -13.35 14.28 12.15
C ARG A 93 -14.32 15.45 12.35
N ILE A 94 -13.84 16.59 12.85
CA ILE A 94 -14.64 17.82 12.98
C ILE A 94 -15.17 18.25 11.61
N ASN A 95 -14.31 18.29 10.59
CA ASN A 95 -14.73 18.62 9.22
C ASN A 95 -15.80 17.64 8.72
N THR A 96 -15.64 16.34 8.96
CA THR A 96 -16.58 15.30 8.55
C THR A 96 -17.96 15.49 9.18
N LEU A 97 -18.00 15.83 10.47
CA LEU A 97 -19.27 16.10 11.18
C LEU A 97 -19.96 17.37 10.66
N GLN A 98 -19.20 18.44 10.41
CA GLN A 98 -19.74 19.69 9.86
C GLN A 98 -20.27 19.50 8.43
N LEU A 99 -19.56 18.73 7.60
CA LEU A 99 -19.93 18.41 6.22
C LEU A 99 -21.25 17.62 6.10
N LYS A 100 -21.77 17.04 7.19
CA LYS A 100 -23.10 16.41 7.19
C LYS A 100 -24.23 17.42 7.03
N LYS A 101 -24.00 18.69 7.38
CA LYS A 101 -25.02 19.75 7.43
C LYS A 101 -24.68 20.96 6.56
N MET A 102 -23.41 21.17 6.26
CA MET A 102 -22.91 22.38 5.59
C MET A 102 -21.97 22.05 4.45
N PHE A 103 -21.94 22.90 3.43
CA PHE A 103 -20.93 22.87 2.37
C PHE A 103 -19.58 23.43 2.86
N PRO A 104 -18.46 23.09 2.20
CA PRO A 104 -17.15 23.64 2.53
C PRO A 104 -17.12 25.18 2.60
N ALA A 105 -17.82 25.89 1.71
CA ALA A 105 -17.91 27.36 1.72
C ALA A 105 -18.51 27.91 3.03
N GLU A 106 -19.59 27.31 3.52
CA GLU A 106 -20.29 27.75 4.74
C GLU A 106 -19.42 27.55 5.97
N ILE A 107 -18.79 26.36 6.09
CA ILE A 107 -17.85 26.06 7.18
C ILE A 107 -16.67 27.04 7.16
N GLN A 108 -16.14 27.32 5.96
CA GLN A 108 -15.02 28.23 5.80
C GLN A 108 -15.42 29.67 6.13
N LEU A 109 -16.62 30.11 5.77
CA LEU A 109 -17.13 31.44 6.09
C LEU A 109 -17.38 31.61 7.58
N GLU A 110 -18.02 30.63 8.24
CA GLU A 110 -18.24 30.64 9.69
C GLU A 110 -16.90 30.79 10.45
N ARG A 111 -15.88 30.02 10.04
CA ARG A 111 -14.53 30.13 10.61
C ARG A 111 -13.90 31.50 10.34
N LEU A 112 -14.08 32.06 9.16
CA LEU A 112 -13.58 33.41 8.84
C LEU A 112 -14.25 34.46 9.73
N GLU A 113 -15.54 34.37 9.95
CA GLU A 113 -16.29 35.36 10.71
C GLU A 113 -15.98 35.26 12.21
N ARG A 114 -15.96 34.04 12.75
CA ARG A 114 -15.74 33.77 14.18
C ARG A 114 -14.27 33.85 14.58
N LEU A 115 -13.37 33.25 13.80
CA LEU A 115 -11.96 33.06 14.15
C LEU A 115 -11.02 33.99 13.38
N LYS A 116 -11.54 34.76 12.41
CA LYS A 116 -10.76 35.62 11.50
C LYS A 116 -9.68 34.88 10.70
N ALA A 117 -9.76 33.55 10.65
CA ALA A 117 -8.79 32.69 9.98
C ALA A 117 -9.47 31.47 9.34
N VAL A 118 -9.00 31.12 8.15
CA VAL A 118 -9.46 29.93 7.39
C VAL A 118 -8.29 29.11 6.86
N ARG A 119 -7.07 29.63 6.88
CA ARG A 119 -5.90 28.98 6.27
C ARG A 119 -4.93 28.51 7.33
N GLY A 120 -4.25 27.41 7.03
CA GLY A 120 -3.30 26.79 7.95
C GLY A 120 -4.00 25.99 9.05
N GLN A 121 -3.26 25.75 10.12
CA GLN A 121 -3.74 25.13 11.34
C GLN A 121 -4.24 26.24 12.27
N ILE A 122 -5.49 26.12 12.73
CA ILE A 122 -6.07 27.04 13.70
C ILE A 122 -6.22 26.25 14.99
N THR A 123 -5.59 26.72 16.06
CA THR A 123 -5.73 26.13 17.39
C THR A 123 -6.66 27.03 18.20
N ILE A 124 -7.70 26.43 18.77
CA ILE A 124 -8.60 27.06 19.73
C ILE A 124 -8.23 26.47 21.08
N GLU A 125 -7.85 27.33 22.02
CA GLU A 125 -7.55 26.95 23.40
C GLU A 125 -8.65 27.51 24.30
N ASP A 126 -9.42 26.60 24.92
CA ASP A 126 -10.36 26.89 25.99
C ASP A 126 -9.77 26.39 27.32
N GLU A 127 -10.25 26.89 28.46
CA GLU A 127 -9.70 26.58 29.81
C GLU A 127 -9.58 25.06 30.11
N GLU A 128 -10.41 24.22 29.46
CA GLU A 128 -10.43 22.76 29.64
C GLU A 128 -10.06 21.96 28.37
N SER A 129 -9.90 22.59 27.20
CA SER A 129 -9.69 21.84 25.95
C SER A 129 -8.91 22.59 24.86
N ARG A 130 -8.08 21.84 24.12
CA ARG A 130 -7.37 22.34 22.93
C ARG A 130 -7.94 21.67 21.68
N THR A 131 -8.58 22.46 20.81
CA THR A 131 -9.16 21.99 19.56
C THR A 131 -8.35 22.50 18.36
N VAL A 132 -7.93 21.60 17.50
CA VAL A 132 -7.24 21.94 16.24
C VAL A 132 -8.21 21.84 15.07
N LEU A 133 -8.26 22.90 14.26
CA LEU A 133 -9.04 22.96 13.02
C LEU A 133 -8.11 23.05 11.81
N LEU A 134 -8.46 22.30 10.75
CA LEU A 134 -7.75 22.29 9.49
C LEU A 134 -8.68 22.61 8.32
N ASN A 135 -8.16 23.33 7.33
CA ASN A 135 -8.85 23.63 6.08
C ASN A 135 -8.59 22.54 5.02
N VAL A 136 -8.98 21.31 5.37
CA VAL A 136 -8.80 20.12 4.55
C VAL A 136 -10.17 19.46 4.38
N PHE A 137 -10.72 19.55 3.17
CA PHE A 137 -12.00 18.97 2.79
C PHE A 137 -11.83 18.04 1.59
N PRO A 138 -12.66 16.99 1.45
CA PRO A 138 -12.64 16.12 0.27
C PRO A 138 -13.06 16.85 -1.01
N THR A 139 -12.48 16.44 -2.13
CA THR A 139 -12.81 16.96 -3.46
C THR A 139 -14.27 16.70 -3.79
N LYS A 140 -14.84 15.56 -3.35
CA LYS A 140 -16.25 15.24 -3.53
C LYS A 140 -17.20 16.28 -2.90
N GLU A 141 -16.82 16.87 -1.78
CA GLU A 141 -17.64 17.89 -1.12
C GLU A 141 -17.57 19.23 -1.86
N TYR A 142 -16.40 19.59 -2.41
CA TYR A 142 -16.28 20.72 -3.32
C TYR A 142 -17.04 20.52 -4.64
N VAL A 143 -17.13 19.28 -5.12
CA VAL A 143 -17.94 18.93 -6.31
C VAL A 143 -19.42 19.13 -6.03
N LYS A 144 -19.93 18.64 -4.87
CA LYS A 144 -21.32 18.86 -4.47
C LYS A 144 -21.64 20.34 -4.33
N GLU A 145 -20.77 21.11 -3.67
CA GLU A 145 -20.92 22.56 -3.53
C GLU A 145 -20.94 23.24 -4.90
N ALA A 146 -19.99 22.94 -5.78
CA ALA A 146 -19.94 23.57 -7.10
C ALA A 146 -21.16 23.22 -7.95
N LYS A 147 -21.63 21.96 -7.91
CA LYS A 147 -22.89 21.56 -8.56
C LYS A 147 -24.06 22.37 -8.04
N LYS A 148 -24.16 22.58 -6.71
CA LYS A 148 -25.25 23.35 -6.10
C LYS A 148 -25.22 24.82 -6.52
N ILE A 149 -24.03 25.44 -6.54
CA ILE A 149 -23.86 26.81 -7.02
C ILE A 149 -24.28 26.90 -8.50
N ILE A 150 -23.78 25.99 -9.35
CA ILE A 150 -24.09 26.01 -10.79
C ILE A 150 -25.59 25.79 -11.04
N GLU A 151 -26.22 24.86 -10.33
CA GLU A 151 -27.67 24.60 -10.40
C GLU A 151 -28.48 25.84 -10.00
N GLN A 152 -28.09 26.55 -8.95
CA GLN A 152 -28.77 27.79 -8.56
C GLN A 152 -28.55 28.90 -9.59
N GLN A 153 -27.33 29.03 -10.12
CA GLN A 153 -26.99 30.08 -11.08
C GLN A 153 -27.52 29.82 -12.50
N SER A 154 -27.80 28.58 -12.88
CA SER A 154 -28.35 28.24 -14.20
C SER A 154 -29.72 28.86 -14.45
N GLN A 155 -30.49 29.16 -13.39
CA GLN A 155 -31.75 29.90 -13.47
C GLN A 155 -31.54 31.34 -13.98
N PHE A 156 -30.35 31.91 -13.77
CA PHE A 156 -30.01 33.27 -14.17
C PHE A 156 -29.09 33.34 -15.40
N TYR A 157 -28.34 32.27 -15.67
CA TYR A 157 -27.38 32.17 -16.77
C TYR A 157 -27.56 30.86 -17.59
N PRO A 158 -28.77 30.55 -18.09
CA PRO A 158 -29.08 29.24 -18.71
C PRO A 158 -28.31 28.99 -20.01
N GLU A 159 -27.99 30.04 -20.77
CA GLU A 159 -27.27 29.94 -22.04
C GLU A 159 -25.78 29.58 -21.85
N VAL A 160 -25.24 29.87 -20.66
CA VAL A 160 -23.83 29.72 -20.33
C VAL A 160 -23.61 28.43 -19.53
N LEU A 161 -24.44 28.20 -18.52
CA LEU A 161 -24.33 27.07 -17.58
C LEU A 161 -25.06 25.83 -18.09
N THR A 162 -24.69 25.41 -19.30
CA THR A 162 -25.19 24.20 -19.95
C THR A 162 -24.60 22.94 -19.33
N ASP A 163 -25.19 21.77 -19.58
CA ASP A 163 -24.66 20.48 -19.13
C ASP A 163 -23.20 20.26 -19.59
N ASP A 164 -22.88 20.66 -20.82
CA ASP A 164 -21.51 20.60 -21.38
C ASP A 164 -20.52 21.49 -20.59
N PHE A 165 -20.96 22.66 -20.12
CA PHE A 165 -20.16 23.50 -19.21
C PHE A 165 -19.94 22.79 -17.87
N VAL A 166 -21.01 22.21 -17.29
CA VAL A 166 -20.93 21.53 -15.99
C VAL A 166 -19.94 20.36 -16.06
N ASP A 167 -20.07 19.51 -17.06
CA ASP A 167 -19.18 18.36 -17.26
C ASP A 167 -17.73 18.80 -17.49
N SER A 168 -17.53 19.81 -18.33
CA SER A 168 -16.21 20.39 -18.59
C SER A 168 -15.57 20.97 -17.31
N TYR A 169 -16.34 21.71 -16.51
CA TYR A 169 -15.87 22.29 -15.26
C TYR A 169 -15.53 21.21 -14.23
N LEU A 170 -16.42 20.24 -14.05
CA LEU A 170 -16.22 19.13 -13.11
C LEU A 170 -15.04 18.25 -13.51
N SER A 171 -14.79 18.06 -14.81
CA SER A 171 -13.60 17.35 -15.31
C SER A 171 -12.31 18.06 -14.89
N ILE A 172 -12.26 19.40 -14.87
CA ILE A 172 -11.11 20.17 -14.42
C ILE A 172 -10.97 20.07 -12.90
N LEU A 173 -12.09 20.22 -12.18
CA LEU A 173 -12.12 20.20 -10.71
C LEU A 173 -11.62 18.86 -10.17
N GLN A 174 -12.13 17.75 -10.70
CA GLN A 174 -11.82 16.40 -10.23
C GLN A 174 -10.49 15.85 -10.79
N ARG A 175 -9.93 16.46 -11.84
CA ARG A 175 -8.74 15.97 -12.56
C ARG A 175 -7.60 15.50 -11.67
N LYS A 176 -7.40 14.21 -11.55
CA LYS A 176 -6.24 13.61 -10.88
C LYS A 176 -5.52 12.73 -11.89
N ARG A 177 -4.23 12.52 -11.66
CA ARG A 177 -3.49 11.47 -12.34
C ARG A 177 -3.32 10.36 -11.35
N ASP A 178 -3.59 9.15 -11.79
CA ASP A 178 -3.44 7.99 -10.95
C ASP A 178 -1.97 7.79 -10.61
N TYR A 179 -1.74 7.31 -9.40
CA TYR A 179 -0.39 7.22 -8.84
C TYR A 179 0.44 6.17 -9.61
N PHE A 180 -0.23 5.14 -10.16
CA PHE A 180 0.35 4.11 -11.03
C PHE A 180 0.56 4.55 -12.49
N VAL A 181 0.07 5.73 -12.91
CA VAL A 181 0.37 6.29 -14.24
C VAL A 181 1.61 7.19 -14.18
N GLY A 182 1.69 8.01 -13.12
CA GLY A 182 2.78 8.97 -12.95
C GLY A 182 2.72 10.19 -13.89
N PRO A 183 3.84 10.92 -14.06
CA PRO A 183 3.95 12.04 -14.99
C PRO A 183 4.10 11.58 -16.45
N GLY A 184 3.92 12.52 -17.39
CA GLY A 184 4.12 12.28 -18.82
C GLY A 184 2.83 12.13 -19.63
N SER A 185 3.01 12.06 -20.93
CA SER A 185 2.00 11.76 -21.93
C SER A 185 2.70 11.19 -23.17
N GLU A 186 1.95 10.70 -24.15
CA GLU A 186 2.52 10.24 -25.43
C GLU A 186 3.39 11.31 -26.10
N LYS A 187 2.93 12.57 -26.07
CA LYS A 187 3.68 13.73 -26.61
C LYS A 187 4.84 14.19 -25.71
N SER A 188 4.89 13.75 -24.46
CA SER A 188 5.88 14.21 -23.48
C SER A 188 6.29 13.03 -22.60
N ARG A 189 7.05 12.12 -23.21
CA ARG A 189 7.50 10.87 -22.57
C ARG A 189 8.57 11.14 -21.51
N THR A 190 8.53 10.36 -20.44
CA THR A 190 9.38 10.49 -19.26
C THR A 190 9.48 9.15 -18.52
N ASP A 191 10.68 8.79 -18.07
CA ASP A 191 10.91 7.51 -17.39
C ASP A 191 10.32 7.44 -15.97
N TYR A 192 9.85 8.58 -15.46
CA TYR A 192 9.16 8.68 -14.17
C TYR A 192 7.70 8.23 -14.19
N GLY A 193 7.10 8.03 -15.37
CA GLY A 193 5.73 7.54 -15.52
C GLY A 193 5.65 6.36 -16.48
N ILE A 194 4.44 6.00 -16.91
CA ILE A 194 4.22 4.87 -17.81
C ILE A 194 4.71 5.12 -19.24
N TYR A 195 4.73 6.38 -19.69
CA TYR A 195 5.15 6.76 -21.03
C TYR A 195 6.67 6.91 -21.08
N LYS A 196 7.41 5.81 -21.28
CA LYS A 196 8.87 5.76 -21.22
C LYS A 196 9.54 6.46 -22.40
N LYS A 197 10.74 7.01 -22.19
CA LYS A 197 11.50 7.69 -23.25
C LYS A 197 11.96 6.75 -24.36
N ASP A 198 12.11 5.47 -24.04
CA ASP A 198 12.57 4.42 -24.95
C ASP A 198 11.53 3.94 -25.97
N GLY A 199 10.28 4.41 -25.89
CA GLY A 199 9.23 3.97 -26.80
C GLY A 199 8.08 3.21 -26.11
N ARG A 200 8.31 2.66 -24.91
CA ARG A 200 7.32 1.81 -24.22
C ARG A 200 6.23 2.63 -23.53
N THR A 201 5.03 2.06 -23.44
CA THR A 201 3.97 2.53 -22.55
C THR A 201 3.58 1.38 -21.64
N LEU A 202 3.90 1.50 -20.35
CA LEU A 202 3.54 0.50 -19.35
C LEU A 202 2.04 0.58 -19.04
N ASP A 203 1.46 -0.54 -18.61
CA ASP A 203 0.10 -0.55 -18.06
C ASP A 203 0.10 0.07 -16.65
N ASN A 204 1.12 -0.24 -15.85
CA ASN A 204 1.31 0.28 -14.50
C ASN A 204 2.80 0.61 -14.25
N LEU A 205 3.08 1.78 -13.68
CA LEU A 205 4.43 2.27 -13.39
C LEU A 205 5.21 1.34 -12.45
N PHE A 206 4.52 0.65 -11.54
CA PHE A 206 5.14 -0.21 -10.53
C PHE A 206 5.52 -1.59 -11.07
N GLU A 207 5.14 -1.92 -12.31
CA GLU A 207 5.49 -3.20 -12.94
C GLU A 207 7.01 -3.39 -13.03
N GLU A 208 7.76 -2.34 -13.38
CA GLU A 208 9.23 -2.38 -13.44
C GLU A 208 9.89 -2.46 -12.06
N LEU A 209 9.15 -2.23 -10.97
CA LEU A 209 9.64 -2.40 -9.61
C LEU A 209 9.43 -3.83 -9.08
N ILE A 210 8.72 -4.68 -9.83
CA ILE A 210 8.59 -6.09 -9.50
C ILE A 210 9.98 -6.72 -9.66
N GLY A 211 10.47 -7.37 -8.60
CA GLY A 211 11.77 -8.04 -8.64
C GLY A 211 11.82 -9.15 -9.69
N LYS A 212 13.02 -9.45 -10.17
CA LYS A 212 13.28 -10.57 -11.07
C LYS A 212 13.42 -11.89 -10.32
N CYS A 213 13.12 -12.99 -11.00
CA CYS A 213 13.32 -14.33 -10.47
C CYS A 213 14.80 -14.56 -10.16
N SER A 214 15.10 -15.16 -9.01
CA SER A 214 16.50 -15.36 -8.59
C SER A 214 17.27 -16.44 -9.36
N VAL A 215 16.64 -17.04 -10.37
CA VAL A 215 17.22 -18.06 -11.25
C VAL A 215 17.12 -17.60 -12.70
N TYR A 216 15.92 -17.19 -13.15
CA TYR A 216 15.69 -16.63 -14.48
C TYR A 216 15.55 -15.10 -14.43
N GLU A 217 16.66 -14.39 -14.64
CA GLU A 217 16.72 -12.93 -14.42
C GLU A 217 15.85 -12.10 -15.38
N GLU A 218 15.56 -12.63 -16.55
CA GLU A 218 14.65 -11.96 -17.50
C GLU A 218 13.20 -12.02 -17.03
N GLU A 219 12.84 -13.03 -16.24
CA GLU A 219 11.48 -13.31 -15.82
C GLU A 219 11.10 -12.53 -14.56
N LEU A 220 9.91 -11.92 -14.55
CA LEU A 220 9.34 -11.33 -13.35
C LEU A 220 9.02 -12.41 -12.31
N ARG A 221 9.10 -12.01 -11.03
CA ARG A 221 8.60 -12.82 -9.92
C ARG A 221 7.10 -13.08 -10.05
N ALA A 222 6.68 -14.28 -9.68
CA ALA A 222 5.26 -14.61 -9.61
C ALA A 222 4.57 -13.86 -8.46
N SER A 223 3.28 -13.58 -8.60
CA SER A 223 2.46 -13.20 -7.44
C SER A 223 2.40 -14.38 -6.45
N GLY A 224 2.53 -14.11 -5.16
CA GLY A 224 2.34 -15.13 -4.11
C GLY A 224 0.90 -15.64 -4.01
N ALA A 225 -0.06 -14.93 -4.60
CA ALA A 225 -1.48 -15.34 -4.66
C ALA A 225 -1.76 -16.29 -5.82
N SER A 226 -0.82 -16.42 -6.77
CA SER A 226 -0.94 -17.33 -7.90
C SER A 226 -1.15 -18.78 -7.44
N TYR A 227 -1.86 -19.57 -8.24
CA TYR A 227 -2.04 -20.99 -7.98
C TYR A 227 -0.68 -21.68 -7.96
N THR A 228 0.14 -21.41 -8.98
CA THR A 228 1.46 -22.04 -9.15
C THR A 228 2.38 -21.76 -7.97
N ALA A 229 2.46 -20.52 -7.47
CA ALA A 229 3.29 -20.22 -6.31
C ALA A 229 2.79 -20.91 -5.03
N GLN A 230 1.48 -20.93 -4.82
CA GLN A 230 0.87 -21.58 -3.66
C GLN A 230 1.05 -23.10 -3.68
N TYR A 231 0.93 -23.70 -4.85
CA TYR A 231 1.12 -25.14 -5.07
C TYR A 231 2.58 -25.53 -4.88
N PHE A 232 3.50 -24.76 -5.49
CA PHE A 232 4.94 -24.93 -5.34
C PHE A 232 5.38 -24.87 -3.87
N ASN A 233 4.91 -23.87 -3.10
CA ASN A 233 5.25 -23.73 -1.69
C ASN A 233 4.75 -24.92 -0.86
N LEU A 234 3.53 -25.41 -1.13
CA LEU A 234 2.99 -26.61 -0.49
C LEU A 234 3.87 -27.82 -0.80
N LEU A 235 4.20 -28.07 -2.07
CA LEU A 235 5.07 -29.20 -2.46
C LEU A 235 6.45 -29.12 -1.80
N ASN A 236 7.03 -27.91 -1.74
CA ASN A 236 8.32 -27.71 -1.09
C ASN A 236 8.24 -28.03 0.42
N ASP A 237 7.19 -27.59 1.11
CA ASP A 237 6.97 -27.92 2.51
C ASP A 237 6.81 -29.44 2.70
N LEU A 238 5.97 -30.10 1.90
CA LEU A 238 5.76 -31.56 1.97
C LEU A 238 7.04 -32.35 1.69
N ASN A 239 7.83 -31.94 0.68
CA ASN A 239 9.10 -32.59 0.33
C ASN A 239 10.21 -32.31 1.36
N ASN A 240 10.03 -31.37 2.30
CA ASN A 240 10.97 -31.16 3.41
C ASN A 240 10.65 -31.98 4.65
N LEU A 241 9.42 -32.50 4.76
CA LEU A 241 9.01 -33.34 5.87
C LEU A 241 9.85 -34.62 5.97
N ARG A 242 10.05 -35.07 7.20
CA ARG A 242 10.63 -36.35 7.59
C ARG A 242 9.65 -37.10 8.48
N ILE A 243 9.30 -38.32 8.09
CA ILE A 243 8.29 -39.14 8.77
C ILE A 243 8.96 -40.42 9.26
N SER A 244 9.18 -40.51 10.56
CA SER A 244 10.03 -41.55 11.16
C SER A 244 9.47 -42.96 11.00
N THR A 245 8.16 -43.11 10.75
CA THR A 245 7.50 -44.41 10.55
C THR A 245 7.69 -45.00 9.16
N ARG A 246 8.25 -44.24 8.20
CA ARG A 246 8.47 -44.65 6.81
C ARG A 246 9.93 -45.01 6.58
N GLU A 247 10.18 -46.03 5.76
CA GLU A 247 11.54 -46.52 5.46
C GLU A 247 12.41 -45.44 4.81
N ASP A 248 11.88 -44.73 3.82
CA ASP A 248 12.54 -43.59 3.15
C ASP A 248 12.44 -42.28 3.94
N GLN A 249 11.68 -42.29 5.05
CA GLN A 249 11.29 -41.15 5.85
C GLN A 249 10.58 -40.04 5.08
N ARG A 250 10.03 -40.30 3.89
CA ARG A 250 9.42 -39.30 3.02
C ARG A 250 7.94 -39.58 2.77
N LEU A 251 7.22 -38.55 2.32
CA LEU A 251 5.90 -38.71 1.72
C LEU A 251 6.06 -39.22 0.29
N THR A 252 5.21 -40.14 -0.13
CA THR A 252 5.17 -40.60 -1.53
C THR A 252 4.38 -39.63 -2.41
N THR A 253 4.36 -39.90 -3.73
CA THR A 253 3.52 -39.16 -4.67
C THR A 253 2.04 -39.31 -4.36
N GLU A 254 1.60 -40.51 -3.99
CA GLU A 254 0.21 -40.78 -3.61
C GLU A 254 -0.16 -40.05 -2.31
N ASP A 255 0.75 -40.00 -1.33
CA ASP A 255 0.50 -39.25 -0.09
C ASP A 255 0.31 -37.77 -0.39
N LYS A 256 1.20 -37.18 -1.21
CA LYS A 256 1.09 -35.79 -1.65
C LYS A 256 -0.24 -35.54 -2.36
N ALA A 257 -0.64 -36.41 -3.29
CA ALA A 257 -1.91 -36.30 -4.00
C ALA A 257 -3.11 -36.31 -3.04
N LYS A 258 -3.17 -37.24 -2.09
CA LYS A 258 -4.24 -37.32 -1.08
C LYS A 258 -4.29 -36.09 -0.18
N ILE A 259 -3.12 -35.58 0.25
CA ILE A 259 -3.05 -34.34 1.05
C ILE A 259 -3.61 -33.16 0.25
N ILE A 260 -3.20 -33.03 -1.01
CA ILE A 260 -3.67 -31.95 -1.90
C ILE A 260 -5.19 -32.06 -2.13
N GLU A 261 -5.70 -33.25 -2.43
CA GLU A 261 -7.14 -33.51 -2.59
C GLU A 261 -7.91 -33.10 -1.34
N GLU A 262 -7.46 -33.54 -0.16
CA GLU A 262 -8.09 -33.20 1.12
C GLU A 262 -8.02 -31.70 1.42
N ILE A 263 -7.00 -30.97 0.94
CA ILE A 263 -6.88 -29.51 1.12
C ILE A 263 -7.81 -28.76 0.17
N LEU A 264 -7.93 -29.24 -1.07
CA LEU A 264 -8.70 -28.59 -2.13
C LEU A 264 -10.19 -28.95 -2.14
N ASP A 265 -10.62 -29.84 -1.24
CA ASP A 265 -12.02 -30.15 -0.98
C ASP A 265 -12.83 -28.86 -0.67
N PRO A 266 -13.84 -28.50 -1.51
CA PRO A 266 -14.63 -27.29 -1.34
C PRO A 266 -15.41 -27.25 -0.02
N GLU A 267 -15.78 -28.41 0.55
CA GLU A 267 -16.56 -28.49 1.79
C GLU A 267 -15.73 -28.06 3.02
N LYS A 268 -14.40 -28.07 2.92
CA LYS A 268 -13.52 -27.76 4.04
C LYS A 268 -13.27 -26.26 4.20
N LYS A 269 -13.98 -25.70 5.18
CA LYS A 269 -13.84 -24.27 5.52
C LYS A 269 -12.48 -23.93 6.15
N SER A 270 -11.96 -24.80 7.02
CA SER A 270 -10.69 -24.66 7.72
C SER A 270 -9.80 -25.87 7.48
N ILE A 271 -8.49 -25.64 7.36
CA ILE A 271 -7.50 -26.69 7.11
C ILE A 271 -6.54 -26.77 8.28
N GLN A 272 -6.42 -27.98 8.82
CA GLN A 272 -5.46 -28.34 9.86
C GLN A 272 -4.40 -29.23 9.22
N MET A 273 -3.36 -28.61 8.64
CA MET A 273 -2.35 -29.30 7.82
C MET A 273 -1.77 -30.54 8.51
N MET A 274 -1.33 -30.39 9.77
CA MET A 274 -0.77 -31.50 10.55
C MET A 274 -1.75 -32.66 10.72
N ARG A 275 -3.05 -32.38 10.91
CA ARG A 275 -4.07 -33.44 11.03
C ARG A 275 -4.23 -34.21 9.72
N ILE A 276 -4.20 -33.52 8.58
CA ILE A 276 -4.31 -34.16 7.26
C ILE A 276 -3.07 -35.02 7.00
N ILE A 277 -1.87 -34.48 7.25
CA ILE A 277 -0.61 -35.20 7.06
C ILE A 277 -0.58 -36.46 7.93
N LYS A 278 -0.91 -36.36 9.23
CA LYS A 278 -0.98 -37.51 10.13
C LYS A 278 -1.94 -38.60 9.64
N LYS A 279 -3.12 -38.20 9.17
CA LYS A 279 -4.13 -39.12 8.65
C LYS A 279 -3.62 -39.86 7.40
N VAL A 280 -2.97 -39.14 6.48
CA VAL A 280 -2.50 -39.72 5.21
C VAL A 280 -1.25 -40.58 5.42
N ALA A 281 -0.31 -40.08 6.21
CA ALA A 281 0.97 -40.75 6.46
C ALA A 281 0.90 -41.85 7.54
N ASP A 282 -0.22 -41.96 8.26
CA ASP A 282 -0.41 -42.87 9.40
C ASP A 282 0.71 -42.70 10.45
N CYS A 283 0.78 -41.51 11.03
CA CYS A 283 1.80 -41.14 12.01
C CYS A 283 1.26 -40.16 13.08
N THR A 284 2.07 -39.96 14.12
CA THR A 284 1.83 -39.06 15.26
C THR A 284 2.64 -37.77 15.15
N ASP A 285 2.38 -36.79 16.03
CA ASP A 285 3.03 -35.47 15.95
C ASP A 285 4.56 -35.56 16.17
N ASP A 286 5.02 -36.42 17.07
CA ASP A 286 6.45 -36.57 17.41
C ASP A 286 7.26 -37.25 16.28
N GLU A 287 6.58 -37.90 15.34
CA GLU A 287 7.18 -38.64 14.24
C GLU A 287 7.40 -37.78 12.99
N ILE A 288 6.78 -36.59 12.94
CA ILE A 288 6.91 -35.64 11.83
C ILE A 288 7.96 -34.58 12.20
N LYS A 289 8.98 -34.42 11.36
CA LYS A 289 10.02 -33.39 11.48
C LYS A 289 10.20 -32.64 10.17
N GLY A 290 10.93 -31.52 10.19
CA GLY A 290 11.30 -30.77 8.99
C GLY A 290 10.24 -29.78 8.48
N PHE A 291 9.19 -29.50 9.26
CA PHE A 291 8.27 -28.38 9.00
C PHE A 291 8.85 -27.06 9.50
N ARG A 292 8.36 -25.94 8.94
CA ARG A 292 8.71 -24.59 9.42
C ARG A 292 7.94 -24.29 10.71
N ILE A 293 8.47 -23.41 11.56
CA ILE A 293 7.80 -22.96 12.79
C ILE A 293 7.47 -21.47 12.69
N ASP A 294 6.31 -21.07 13.20
CA ASP A 294 5.93 -19.66 13.33
C ASP A 294 6.60 -19.00 14.55
N ASP A 295 6.38 -17.69 14.73
CA ASP A 295 6.89 -16.92 15.86
C ASP A 295 6.39 -17.41 17.24
N LYS A 296 5.39 -18.30 17.25
CA LYS A 296 4.81 -18.93 18.46
C LYS A 296 5.28 -20.37 18.63
N GLY A 297 6.23 -20.83 17.82
CA GLY A 297 6.75 -22.19 17.85
C GLY A 297 5.78 -23.26 17.32
N LYS A 298 4.72 -22.87 16.61
CA LYS A 298 3.74 -23.80 16.03
C LYS A 298 4.14 -24.18 14.61
N PRO A 299 3.77 -25.39 14.13
CA PRO A 299 4.00 -25.77 12.74
C PRO A 299 3.37 -24.78 11.75
N ASP A 300 4.18 -24.24 10.84
CA ASP A 300 3.80 -23.41 9.72
C ASP A 300 3.97 -24.19 8.42
N LEU A 301 2.85 -24.58 7.84
CA LEU A 301 2.77 -25.32 6.58
C LEU A 301 1.84 -24.59 5.63
N HIS A 302 2.29 -24.42 4.39
CA HIS A 302 1.49 -23.80 3.36
C HIS A 302 0.22 -24.62 3.11
N SER A 303 -0.93 -23.96 3.00
CA SER A 303 -2.23 -24.64 2.82
C SER A 303 -3.05 -24.12 1.64
N MET A 304 -2.39 -23.43 0.68
CA MET A 304 -3.04 -22.80 -0.48
C MET A 304 -4.22 -21.90 -0.10
N ALA A 305 -4.07 -21.18 1.03
CA ALA A 305 -5.18 -20.48 1.67
C ALA A 305 -5.81 -19.41 0.77
N VAL A 306 -5.01 -18.70 -0.02
CA VAL A 306 -5.50 -17.66 -0.92
C VAL A 306 -6.30 -18.27 -2.07
N TYR A 307 -5.80 -19.35 -2.69
CA TYR A 307 -6.51 -20.06 -3.75
C TYR A 307 -7.85 -20.61 -3.24
N ARG A 308 -7.87 -21.26 -2.07
CA ARG A 308 -9.10 -21.80 -1.48
C ARG A 308 -10.10 -20.72 -1.12
N LYS A 309 -9.63 -19.58 -0.60
CA LYS A 309 -10.48 -18.44 -0.27
C LYS A 309 -11.10 -17.85 -1.54
N PHE A 310 -10.30 -17.60 -2.57
CA PHE A 310 -10.77 -17.13 -3.87
C PHE A 310 -11.79 -18.08 -4.50
N ARG A 311 -11.46 -19.39 -4.56
CA ARG A 311 -12.36 -20.42 -5.08
C ARG A 311 -13.73 -20.41 -4.40
N ARG A 312 -13.73 -20.35 -3.06
CA ARG A 312 -14.98 -20.29 -2.29
C ARG A 312 -15.77 -19.03 -2.60
N SER A 313 -15.13 -17.86 -2.59
CA SER A 313 -15.78 -16.60 -2.91
C SER A 313 -16.41 -16.58 -4.31
N MET A 314 -15.77 -17.21 -5.30
CA MET A 314 -16.34 -17.34 -6.65
C MET A 314 -17.55 -18.28 -6.66
N ILE A 315 -17.47 -19.44 -5.99
CA ILE A 315 -18.60 -20.38 -5.88
C ILE A 315 -19.79 -19.73 -5.16
N ASP A 316 -19.54 -19.03 -4.05
CA ASP A 316 -20.55 -18.31 -3.27
C ASP A 316 -21.21 -17.18 -4.11
N ALA A 317 -20.47 -16.61 -5.07
CA ALA A 317 -20.97 -15.63 -6.04
C ALA A 317 -21.70 -16.27 -7.24
N GLY A 318 -21.90 -17.59 -7.25
CA GLY A 318 -22.58 -18.31 -8.34
C GLY A 318 -21.73 -18.51 -9.60
N ILE A 319 -20.42 -18.29 -9.51
CA ILE A 319 -19.50 -18.49 -10.64
C ILE A 319 -19.12 -19.98 -10.73
N ASP A 320 -19.24 -20.54 -11.92
CA ASP A 320 -18.72 -21.87 -12.24
C ASP A 320 -17.18 -21.85 -12.25
N PHE A 321 -16.60 -22.24 -11.12
CA PHE A 321 -15.15 -22.25 -10.93
C PHE A 321 -14.43 -23.24 -11.85
N SER A 322 -15.12 -24.26 -12.41
CA SER A 322 -14.49 -25.24 -13.29
C SER A 322 -13.95 -24.63 -14.59
N LYS A 323 -14.47 -23.46 -14.98
CA LYS A 323 -14.03 -22.69 -16.14
C LYS A 323 -12.76 -21.88 -15.88
N LEU A 324 -12.39 -21.65 -14.61
CA LEU A 324 -11.24 -20.83 -14.23
C LEU A 324 -9.99 -21.69 -14.17
N THR A 325 -9.19 -21.68 -15.25
CA THR A 325 -7.95 -22.47 -15.32
C THR A 325 -6.88 -21.96 -14.35
N HIS A 326 -5.90 -22.81 -14.02
CA HIS A 326 -4.79 -22.39 -13.18
C HIS A 326 -3.97 -21.26 -13.82
N GLU A 327 -3.80 -21.28 -15.15
CA GLU A 327 -3.11 -20.20 -15.87
C GLU A 327 -3.87 -18.88 -15.76
N PHE A 328 -5.20 -18.91 -15.90
CA PHE A 328 -6.03 -17.71 -15.69
C PHE A 328 -5.87 -17.16 -14.27
N ILE A 329 -5.84 -18.05 -13.26
CA ILE A 329 -5.70 -17.63 -11.86
C ILE A 329 -4.32 -17.03 -11.59
N ASP A 330 -3.27 -17.56 -12.21
CA ASP A 330 -1.92 -16.98 -12.12
C ASP A 330 -1.87 -15.57 -12.74
N ASP A 331 -2.48 -15.41 -13.91
CA ASP A 331 -2.60 -14.13 -14.63
C ASP A 331 -3.44 -13.10 -13.88
N LEU A 332 -4.57 -13.55 -13.33
CA LEU A 332 -5.43 -12.76 -12.46
C LEU A 332 -4.65 -12.31 -11.23
N SER A 333 -3.94 -13.23 -10.57
CA SER A 333 -3.17 -12.94 -9.37
C SER A 333 -2.11 -11.86 -9.61
N PHE A 334 -1.43 -11.87 -10.76
CA PHE A 334 -0.52 -10.80 -11.15
C PHE A 334 -1.23 -9.44 -11.19
N THR A 335 -2.37 -9.37 -11.88
CA THR A 335 -3.19 -8.16 -12.04
C THR A 335 -3.67 -7.63 -10.69
N MET A 336 -4.19 -8.52 -9.83
CA MET A 336 -4.72 -8.18 -8.51
C MET A 336 -3.64 -7.79 -7.51
N THR A 337 -2.42 -8.31 -7.66
CA THR A 337 -1.29 -7.97 -6.78
C THR A 337 -0.69 -6.62 -7.14
N LEU A 338 -0.65 -6.28 -8.44
CA LEU A 338 -0.07 -5.05 -8.95
C LEU A 338 -1.00 -3.84 -8.82
N ASN A 339 -2.32 -4.04 -8.95
CA ASN A 339 -3.31 -2.96 -8.99
C ASN A 339 -4.20 -2.96 -7.75
N THR A 340 -4.44 -1.78 -7.17
CA THR A 340 -5.32 -1.63 -5.97
C THR A 340 -6.70 -1.09 -6.30
N GLU A 341 -6.79 -0.24 -7.34
CA GLU A 341 -8.00 0.48 -7.73
C GLU A 341 -8.92 -0.39 -8.58
N ASN A 342 -10.21 -0.38 -8.28
CA ASN A 342 -11.20 -1.22 -8.98
C ASN A 342 -11.27 -0.90 -10.48
N ASP A 343 -11.20 0.39 -10.84
CA ASP A 343 -11.28 0.82 -12.24
C ASP A 343 -10.07 0.35 -13.06
N GLU A 344 -8.87 0.39 -12.48
CA GLU A 344 -7.67 -0.11 -13.16
C GLU A 344 -7.70 -1.64 -13.25
N ILE A 345 -8.11 -2.35 -12.19
CA ILE A 345 -8.31 -3.80 -12.24
C ILE A 345 -9.30 -4.17 -13.36
N ARG A 346 -10.46 -3.50 -13.42
CA ARG A 346 -11.45 -3.73 -14.48
C ARG A 346 -10.84 -3.53 -15.86
N LYS A 347 -10.17 -2.40 -16.08
CA LYS A 347 -9.53 -2.07 -17.35
C LYS A 347 -8.51 -3.14 -17.78
N GLN A 348 -7.69 -3.63 -16.85
CA GLN A 348 -6.71 -4.68 -17.13
C GLN A 348 -7.38 -6.03 -17.45
N LEU A 349 -8.45 -6.38 -16.72
CA LEU A 349 -9.21 -7.61 -17.00
C LEU A 349 -9.95 -7.53 -18.35
N LEU A 350 -10.50 -6.38 -18.71
CA LEU A 350 -11.09 -6.17 -20.04
C LEU A 350 -10.08 -6.27 -21.17
N LYS A 351 -8.83 -5.87 -20.95
CA LYS A 351 -7.75 -6.11 -21.92
C LYS A 351 -7.46 -7.61 -22.05
N LYS A 352 -7.52 -8.36 -20.94
CA LYS A 352 -7.29 -9.81 -20.91
C LYS A 352 -8.46 -10.64 -21.46
N SER A 353 -9.68 -10.10 -21.57
CA SER A 353 -10.81 -10.86 -22.15
C SER A 353 -10.59 -11.26 -23.61
N GLN A 354 -9.64 -10.61 -24.29
CA GLN A 354 -9.16 -11.01 -25.63
C GLN A 354 -8.51 -12.40 -25.65
N ASN A 355 -8.01 -12.87 -24.50
CA ASN A 355 -7.34 -14.17 -24.34
C ASN A 355 -8.20 -15.20 -23.59
N TYR A 356 -9.33 -14.77 -23.00
CA TYR A 356 -10.17 -15.59 -22.14
C TYR A 356 -11.66 -15.32 -22.47
N ASP A 357 -12.23 -16.11 -23.38
CA ASP A 357 -13.62 -15.92 -23.86
C ASP A 357 -14.67 -16.01 -22.74
N PHE A 358 -14.37 -16.73 -21.66
CA PHE A 358 -15.26 -16.83 -20.49
C PHE A 358 -15.21 -15.60 -19.56
N LEU A 359 -14.31 -14.64 -19.80
CA LEU A 359 -14.14 -13.44 -18.99
C LEU A 359 -15.16 -12.35 -19.37
N THR A 360 -16.41 -12.57 -18.95
CA THR A 360 -17.52 -11.63 -19.15
C THR A 360 -17.46 -10.45 -18.16
N GLU A 361 -18.17 -9.36 -18.46
CA GLU A 361 -18.31 -8.21 -17.53
C GLU A 361 -18.89 -8.62 -16.17
N GLU A 362 -19.80 -9.60 -16.16
CA GLU A 362 -20.37 -10.17 -14.93
C GLU A 362 -19.30 -10.87 -14.09
N LEU A 363 -18.44 -11.69 -14.73
CA LEU A 363 -17.33 -12.34 -14.03
C LEU A 363 -16.29 -11.32 -13.55
N ILE A 364 -15.97 -10.30 -14.35
CA ILE A 364 -15.07 -9.22 -13.94
C ILE A 364 -15.62 -8.48 -12.72
N GLN A 365 -16.91 -8.16 -12.72
CA GLN A 365 -17.57 -7.54 -11.56
C GLN A 365 -17.48 -8.45 -10.32
N ALA A 366 -17.80 -9.74 -10.45
CA ALA A 366 -17.72 -10.70 -9.35
C ALA A 366 -16.29 -10.82 -8.79
N ILE A 367 -15.26 -10.82 -9.64
CA ILE A 367 -13.85 -10.82 -9.24
C ILE A 367 -13.50 -9.55 -8.44
N ILE A 368 -13.95 -8.38 -8.89
CA ILE A 368 -13.68 -7.09 -8.22
C ILE A 368 -14.39 -7.03 -6.86
N ASP A 369 -15.65 -7.44 -6.79
CA ASP A 369 -16.44 -7.45 -5.55
C ASP A 369 -15.81 -8.38 -4.51
N ASN A 370 -15.15 -9.45 -4.97
CA ASN A 370 -14.47 -10.43 -4.13
C ASN A 370 -12.94 -10.25 -4.09
N LYS A 371 -12.38 -9.10 -4.49
CA LYS A 371 -10.91 -8.92 -4.63
C LYS A 371 -10.12 -9.25 -3.37
N THR A 372 -10.69 -8.98 -2.20
CA THR A 372 -10.06 -9.23 -0.89
C THR A 372 -9.84 -10.72 -0.59
N SER A 373 -10.48 -11.61 -1.36
CA SER A 373 -10.23 -13.05 -1.30
C SER A 373 -8.83 -13.44 -1.79
N MET A 374 -8.20 -12.59 -2.62
CA MET A 374 -6.85 -12.78 -3.16
C MET A 374 -5.75 -12.03 -2.38
N ASP A 375 -6.10 -11.31 -1.32
CA ASP A 375 -5.14 -10.52 -0.55
C ASP A 375 -4.12 -11.37 0.20
N ILE A 376 -2.84 -11.05 -0.01
CA ILE A 376 -1.72 -11.60 0.76
C ILE A 376 -1.45 -10.68 1.94
N LYS A 377 -1.67 -11.18 3.16
CA LYS A 377 -1.44 -10.42 4.41
C LYS A 377 0.04 -10.21 4.75
N SER A 378 0.95 -10.96 4.13
CA SER A 378 2.40 -10.81 4.35
C SER A 378 2.99 -9.69 3.49
N ASN A 379 4.10 -9.10 3.95
CA ASN A 379 4.87 -8.12 3.17
C ASN A 379 5.47 -8.71 1.88
N ASN A 380 5.53 -10.03 1.75
CA ASN A 380 6.08 -10.73 0.58
C ASN A 380 4.97 -11.06 -0.43
N LYS A 381 4.41 -10.03 -1.07
CA LYS A 381 3.35 -10.22 -2.09
C LYS A 381 3.84 -10.90 -3.37
N TRP A 382 5.14 -10.78 -3.67
CA TRP A 382 5.78 -11.39 -4.82
C TRP A 382 6.69 -12.53 -4.36
N HIS A 383 6.55 -13.69 -4.98
CA HIS A 383 7.38 -14.85 -4.73
C HIS A 383 8.84 -14.62 -5.19
N ARG A 384 9.82 -15.37 -4.70
CA ARG A 384 11.23 -15.21 -5.15
C ARG A 384 11.47 -15.76 -6.57
N PHE A 385 10.64 -16.72 -6.99
CA PHE A 385 10.72 -17.38 -8.29
C PHE A 385 9.63 -16.89 -9.24
N SER A 386 9.91 -17.00 -10.54
CA SER A 386 8.93 -16.80 -11.62
C SER A 386 8.01 -18.00 -11.77
N LEU A 387 6.86 -17.80 -12.40
CA LEU A 387 5.94 -18.88 -12.78
C LEU A 387 6.65 -19.92 -13.66
N LYS A 388 7.48 -19.45 -14.60
CA LYS A 388 8.28 -20.30 -15.48
C LYS A 388 9.18 -21.28 -14.74
N LEU A 389 9.93 -20.82 -13.73
CA LEU A 389 10.78 -21.71 -12.94
C LEU A 389 9.94 -22.70 -12.14
N MET A 390 8.89 -22.23 -11.47
CA MET A 390 8.06 -23.10 -10.64
C MET A 390 7.39 -24.19 -11.48
N ASN A 391 6.84 -23.85 -12.65
CA ASN A 391 6.25 -24.82 -13.58
C ASN A 391 7.26 -25.85 -14.09
N GLN A 392 8.54 -25.49 -14.21
CA GLN A 392 9.59 -26.44 -14.55
C GLN A 392 9.91 -27.41 -13.40
N LEU A 393 9.85 -26.95 -12.15
CA LEU A 393 10.23 -27.76 -10.97
C LEU A 393 9.08 -28.61 -10.42
N ILE A 394 7.83 -28.14 -10.53
CA ILE A 394 6.64 -28.78 -9.98
C ILE A 394 6.53 -30.26 -10.38
N PRO A 395 6.70 -30.67 -11.65
CA PRO A 395 6.56 -32.08 -12.05
C PRO A 395 7.50 -33.00 -11.27
N ASP A 396 8.78 -32.63 -11.14
CA ASP A 396 9.76 -33.37 -10.34
C ASP A 396 9.41 -33.34 -8.85
N MET A 397 9.00 -32.19 -8.30
CA MET A 397 8.62 -32.08 -6.89
C MET A 397 7.37 -32.90 -6.54
N THR A 398 6.44 -33.08 -7.48
CA THR A 398 5.27 -33.94 -7.29
C THR A 398 5.67 -35.42 -7.28
N ASN A 399 6.57 -35.82 -8.17
CA ASN A 399 6.93 -37.24 -8.37
C ASN A 399 8.11 -37.70 -7.50
N ARG A 400 8.93 -36.77 -7.01
CA ARG A 400 10.15 -37.05 -6.24
C ARG A 400 10.10 -36.28 -4.92
N SER A 401 10.61 -36.87 -3.84
CA SER A 401 10.59 -36.26 -2.50
C SER A 401 11.81 -35.37 -2.27
N ILE A 402 11.95 -34.39 -3.17
CA ILE A 402 13.12 -33.52 -3.29
C ILE A 402 12.69 -32.05 -3.22
N GLU A 403 13.43 -31.26 -2.46
CA GLU A 403 13.17 -29.83 -2.30
C GLU A 403 13.79 -29.00 -3.43
N GLN A 404 13.30 -27.77 -3.58
CA GLN A 404 13.61 -26.87 -4.69
C GLN A 404 15.11 -26.68 -4.97
N MET A 405 15.97 -26.54 -3.95
CA MET A 405 17.39 -26.23 -4.14
C MET A 405 18.16 -27.41 -4.72
N THR A 406 17.83 -28.62 -4.30
CA THR A 406 18.40 -29.85 -4.82
C THR A 406 18.06 -29.99 -6.31
N LEU A 407 16.80 -29.77 -6.71
CA LEU A 407 16.41 -29.80 -8.13
C LEU A 407 17.07 -28.69 -8.95
N ILE A 408 17.14 -27.46 -8.42
CA ILE A 408 17.83 -26.35 -9.09
C ILE A 408 19.31 -26.69 -9.34
N ASN A 409 19.96 -27.38 -8.39
CA ASN A 409 21.35 -27.82 -8.54
C ASN A 409 21.48 -28.96 -9.55
N GLU A 410 20.62 -29.98 -9.49
CA GLU A 410 20.62 -31.12 -10.41
C GLU A 410 20.43 -30.68 -11.87
N LEU A 411 19.51 -29.72 -12.09
CA LEU A 411 19.25 -29.16 -13.41
C LEU A 411 20.32 -28.16 -13.88
N GLY A 412 21.32 -27.86 -13.05
CA GLY A 412 22.37 -26.89 -13.36
C GLY A 412 21.83 -25.46 -13.58
N LEU A 413 20.69 -25.13 -12.96
CA LEU A 413 20.01 -23.84 -13.13
C LEU A 413 20.58 -22.73 -12.25
N ARG A 414 21.44 -23.06 -11.28
CA ARG A 414 22.21 -22.03 -10.60
C ARG A 414 22.99 -21.23 -11.64
N LYS A 415 23.07 -19.91 -11.44
CA LYS A 415 24.04 -19.08 -12.13
C LYS A 415 25.40 -19.78 -12.09
N LYS A 416 25.89 -20.20 -13.26
CA LYS A 416 27.33 -20.31 -13.46
C LYS A 416 27.83 -18.88 -13.28
N ASP A 417 28.84 -18.67 -12.44
CA ASP A 417 29.43 -17.36 -12.22
C ASP A 417 29.57 -16.64 -13.58
N ASP A 418 29.04 -15.41 -13.69
CA ASP A 418 29.05 -14.68 -14.95
C ASP A 418 30.48 -14.64 -15.49
N ASN A 419 30.75 -15.42 -16.53
CA ASN A 419 32.08 -15.53 -17.15
C ASN A 419 32.60 -14.16 -17.64
N GLU A 420 31.70 -13.18 -17.81
CA GLU A 420 32.05 -11.80 -18.14
C GLU A 420 32.90 -11.12 -17.05
N LEU A 421 32.66 -11.43 -15.77
CA LEU A 421 33.42 -10.87 -14.65
C LEU A 421 34.83 -11.47 -14.55
N LEU A 422 35.00 -12.74 -14.96
CA LEU A 422 36.29 -13.45 -14.94
C LEU A 422 37.34 -12.80 -15.86
N ASN A 423 36.89 -12.11 -16.92
CA ASN A 423 37.76 -11.41 -17.86
C ASN A 423 38.11 -9.97 -17.43
N THR A 424 37.61 -9.50 -16.28
CA THR A 424 37.86 -8.14 -15.82
C THR A 424 39.08 -8.09 -14.89
N LYS A 425 40.07 -7.26 -15.25
CA LYS A 425 41.26 -7.01 -14.41
C LYS A 425 40.93 -6.32 -13.07
N PHE A 426 39.79 -5.61 -13.03
CA PHE A 426 39.32 -4.86 -11.87
C PHE A 426 37.83 -5.05 -11.69
N ILE A 427 37.36 -4.98 -10.45
CA ILE A 427 35.96 -5.19 -10.09
C ILE A 427 35.08 -4.09 -10.72
N PRO A 428 34.02 -4.43 -11.49
CA PRO A 428 33.18 -3.44 -12.15
C PRO A 428 32.17 -2.80 -11.18
N TYR A 429 32.68 -1.96 -10.28
CA TYR A 429 31.93 -1.35 -9.18
C TYR A 429 30.66 -0.57 -9.60
N ARG A 430 30.59 -0.06 -10.84
CA ARG A 430 29.40 0.63 -11.36
C ARG A 430 28.26 -0.32 -11.71
N GLN A 431 28.57 -1.48 -12.28
CA GLN A 431 27.58 -2.49 -12.64
C GLN A 431 26.98 -3.11 -11.38
N ILE A 432 27.84 -3.50 -10.42
CA ILE A 432 27.41 -4.08 -9.14
C ILE A 432 26.47 -3.15 -8.36
N ALA A 433 26.73 -1.84 -8.39
CA ALA A 433 25.92 -0.87 -7.65
C ALA A 433 24.70 -0.34 -8.42
N LYS A 434 24.49 -0.77 -9.68
CA LYS A 434 23.43 -0.25 -10.57
C LYS A 434 22.02 -0.58 -10.04
N GLU A 435 21.85 -1.74 -9.42
CA GLU A 435 20.57 -2.22 -8.91
C GLU A 435 20.32 -1.86 -7.44
N ILE A 436 21.29 -1.19 -6.79
CA ILE A 436 21.13 -0.71 -5.41
C ILE A 436 20.41 0.64 -5.47
N PHE A 437 19.09 0.64 -5.24
CA PHE A 437 18.27 1.85 -5.30
C PHE A 437 18.52 2.82 -4.13
N SER A 438 19.08 2.36 -3.00
CA SER A 438 19.47 3.23 -1.90
C SER A 438 20.72 4.03 -2.28
N PRO A 439 20.66 5.37 -2.40
CA PRO A 439 21.82 6.18 -2.81
C PRO A 439 22.99 6.08 -1.84
N VAL A 440 22.70 5.95 -0.53
CA VAL A 440 23.70 5.80 0.52
C VAL A 440 24.41 4.45 0.38
N ALA A 441 23.66 3.35 0.29
CA ALA A 441 24.25 2.02 0.13
C ALA A 441 25.01 1.90 -1.20
N SER A 442 24.43 2.39 -2.30
CA SER A 442 25.08 2.40 -3.62
C SER A 442 26.38 3.21 -3.61
N LYS A 443 26.42 4.35 -2.92
CA LYS A 443 27.66 5.12 -2.75
C LYS A 443 28.68 4.35 -1.93
N SER A 444 28.30 3.82 -0.76
CA SER A 444 29.23 3.07 0.11
C SER A 444 29.83 1.86 -0.59
N VAL A 445 29.02 1.06 -1.29
CA VAL A 445 29.49 -0.09 -2.07
C VAL A 445 30.45 0.35 -3.18
N ARG A 446 30.11 1.42 -3.93
CA ARG A 446 31.01 1.92 -4.99
C ARG A 446 32.36 2.39 -4.45
N GLU A 447 32.36 3.15 -3.35
CA GLU A 447 33.61 3.63 -2.77
C GLU A 447 34.45 2.49 -2.18
N ALA A 448 33.83 1.51 -1.51
CA ALA A 448 34.53 0.32 -1.02
C ALA A 448 35.20 -0.46 -2.16
N LEU A 449 34.46 -0.74 -3.23
CA LEU A 449 35.00 -1.47 -4.39
C LEU A 449 36.06 -0.67 -5.16
N LYS A 450 35.97 0.67 -5.20
CA LYS A 450 37.05 1.52 -5.73
C LYS A 450 38.33 1.41 -4.92
N ILE A 451 38.23 1.36 -3.58
CA ILE A 451 39.38 1.17 -2.70
C ILE A 451 40.03 -0.19 -2.98
N VAL A 452 39.23 -1.26 -3.07
CA VAL A 452 39.74 -2.59 -3.43
C VAL A 452 40.46 -2.56 -4.78
N ASN A 453 39.89 -1.94 -5.80
CA ASN A 453 40.54 -1.79 -7.10
C ASN A 453 41.85 -0.97 -7.04
N ALA A 454 41.91 0.07 -6.20
CA ALA A 454 43.11 0.87 -6.01
C ALA A 454 44.23 0.06 -5.31
N VAL A 455 43.88 -0.76 -4.31
CA VAL A 455 44.79 -1.70 -3.64
C VAL A 455 45.30 -2.73 -4.64
N LEU A 456 44.41 -3.36 -5.41
CA LEU A 456 44.79 -4.30 -6.49
C LEU A 456 45.72 -3.64 -7.52
N LYS A 457 45.46 -2.40 -7.91
CA LYS A 457 46.31 -1.67 -8.87
C LYS A 457 47.71 -1.39 -8.32
N LYS A 458 47.82 -1.08 -7.02
CA LYS A 458 49.08 -0.71 -6.38
C LYS A 458 49.93 -1.92 -5.98
N TYR A 459 49.29 -2.99 -5.50
CA TYR A 459 49.98 -4.14 -4.89
C TYR A 459 49.81 -5.44 -5.68
N GLY A 460 48.99 -5.46 -6.74
CA GLY A 460 48.86 -6.56 -7.69
C GLY A 460 47.94 -7.70 -7.24
N HIS A 461 48.11 -8.20 -6.01
CA HIS A 461 47.34 -9.31 -5.46
C HIS A 461 46.82 -9.00 -4.05
N ILE A 462 45.71 -9.64 -3.68
CA ILE A 462 45.13 -9.61 -2.33
C ILE A 462 44.85 -11.06 -1.95
N ASP A 463 45.61 -11.62 -1.01
CA ASP A 463 45.39 -12.99 -0.52
C ASP A 463 44.09 -13.10 0.28
N TYR A 464 43.80 -12.09 1.11
CA TYR A 464 42.61 -12.05 1.97
C TYR A 464 41.98 -10.67 1.97
N LEU A 465 40.67 -10.61 1.69
CA LEU A 465 39.83 -9.43 1.89
C LEU A 465 38.91 -9.68 3.07
N VAL A 466 39.19 -9.06 4.21
CA VAL A 466 38.36 -9.17 5.41
C VAL A 466 37.35 -8.02 5.42
N VAL A 467 36.06 -8.35 5.48
CA VAL A 467 34.97 -7.38 5.58
C VAL A 467 34.27 -7.57 6.92
N GLU A 468 34.28 -6.53 7.75
CA GLU A 468 33.52 -6.51 8.99
C GLU A 468 32.02 -6.42 8.69
N MET A 469 31.23 -7.32 9.27
CA MET A 469 29.78 -7.36 9.13
C MET A 469 29.14 -7.17 10.51
N PRO A 470 28.13 -6.29 10.65
CA PRO A 470 27.45 -6.04 11.93
C PRO A 470 26.44 -7.16 12.23
N ARG A 471 26.93 -8.41 12.33
CA ARG A 471 26.14 -9.55 12.81
C ARG A 471 26.46 -9.78 14.27
N ASP A 472 25.44 -9.83 15.11
CA ASP A 472 25.60 -10.30 16.49
C ASP A 472 26.08 -11.76 16.46
N LYS A 473 27.19 -12.03 17.16
CA LYS A 473 27.95 -13.28 17.07
C LYS A 473 27.20 -14.52 17.56
N ASN A 474 26.05 -14.36 18.23
CA ASN A 474 25.18 -15.44 18.70
C ASN A 474 23.73 -14.95 18.72
N GLU A 475 22.89 -15.41 17.79
CA GLU A 475 21.45 -15.14 17.81
C GLU A 475 20.81 -15.53 19.14
N ASP A 476 21.29 -16.58 19.81
CA ASP A 476 20.75 -17.03 21.09
C ASP A 476 21.10 -16.12 22.27
N GLU A 477 22.31 -15.53 22.28
CA GLU A 477 22.66 -14.54 23.31
C GLU A 477 21.98 -13.20 23.04
N ALA A 478 21.83 -12.81 21.77
CA ALA A 478 21.06 -11.63 21.39
C ALA A 478 19.58 -11.81 21.74
N LYS A 479 18.98 -12.99 21.45
CA LYS A 479 17.61 -13.34 21.85
C LYS A 479 17.46 -13.33 23.37
N LYS A 480 18.37 -13.95 24.12
CA LYS A 480 18.34 -13.91 25.60
C LYS A 480 18.46 -12.49 26.15
N LYS A 481 19.33 -11.65 25.57
CA LYS A 481 19.44 -10.23 25.95
C LYS A 481 18.16 -9.46 25.63
N ILE A 482 17.54 -9.71 24.48
CA ILE A 482 16.28 -9.08 24.09
C ILE A 482 15.14 -9.54 25.01
N GLU A 483 15.05 -10.84 25.31
CA GLU A 483 14.06 -11.40 26.24
C GLU A 483 14.24 -10.85 27.65
N GLN A 484 15.48 -10.77 28.13
CA GLN A 484 15.81 -10.18 29.43
C GLN A 484 15.43 -8.69 29.46
N PHE A 485 15.81 -7.92 28.43
CA PHE A 485 15.45 -6.51 28.31
C PHE A 485 13.93 -6.29 28.24
N GLN A 486 13.21 -7.13 27.50
CA GLN A 486 11.74 -7.09 27.44
C GLN A 486 11.11 -7.43 28.79
N LYS A 487 11.66 -8.41 29.51
CA LYS A 487 11.20 -8.80 30.85
C LYS A 487 11.43 -7.68 31.86
N GLU A 488 12.63 -7.11 31.90
CA GLU A 488 12.99 -5.98 32.76
C GLU A 488 12.11 -4.76 32.47
N ASN A 489 11.87 -4.44 31.20
CA ASN A 489 10.96 -3.36 30.81
C ASN A 489 9.52 -3.60 31.24
N ARG A 490 8.99 -4.83 31.12
CA ARG A 490 7.65 -5.14 31.64
C ARG A 490 7.60 -4.95 33.15
N THR A 491 8.56 -5.51 33.88
CA THR A 491 8.63 -5.38 35.34
C THR A 491 8.71 -3.92 35.79
N GLN A 492 9.49 -3.07 35.10
CA GLN A 492 9.52 -1.64 35.44
C GLN A 492 8.20 -0.93 35.12
N LYS A 493 7.53 -1.27 34.02
CA LYS A 493 6.22 -0.70 33.67
C LYS A 493 5.15 -1.09 34.68
N ASP A 494 5.15 -2.34 35.15
CA ASP A 494 4.23 -2.82 36.17
C ASP A 494 4.45 -2.08 37.50
N LYS A 495 5.72 -1.95 37.93
CA LYS A 495 6.07 -1.16 39.13
C LYS A 495 5.69 0.32 39.01
N ALA A 496 5.89 0.91 37.84
CA ALA A 496 5.49 2.30 37.58
C ALA A 496 3.98 2.48 37.73
N LEU A 497 3.20 1.55 37.18
CA LEU A 497 1.76 1.56 37.29
C LEU A 497 1.28 1.37 38.74
N GLU A 498 1.89 0.44 39.49
CA GLU A 498 1.58 0.24 40.90
C GLU A 498 1.89 1.49 41.75
N SER A 499 3.05 2.10 41.53
CA SER A 499 3.47 3.31 42.24
C SER A 499 2.53 4.49 41.95
N PHE A 500 2.20 4.70 40.68
CA PHE A 500 1.27 5.76 40.26
C PHE A 500 -0.15 5.53 40.77
N THR A 501 -0.61 4.27 40.78
CA THR A 501 -1.91 3.92 41.36
C THR A 501 -1.95 4.21 42.85
N ARG A 502 -0.86 3.95 43.58
CA ARG A 502 -0.74 4.28 45.00
C ARG A 502 -0.72 5.79 45.24
N SER A 503 -0.03 6.58 44.40
CA SER A 503 0.02 8.04 44.56
C SER A 503 -1.32 8.71 44.26
N VAL A 504 -2.10 8.19 43.31
CA VAL A 504 -3.46 8.67 43.01
C VAL A 504 -4.47 8.20 44.06
N GLY A 505 -4.20 7.09 44.76
CA GLY A 505 -5.05 6.56 45.83
C GLY A 505 -6.33 5.88 45.37
N SER A 506 -6.56 5.76 44.05
CA SER A 506 -7.74 5.11 43.46
C SER A 506 -7.36 4.31 42.22
N LYS A 507 -7.45 2.99 42.33
CA LYS A 507 -7.23 2.08 41.20
C LYS A 507 -8.22 2.31 40.07
N LYS A 508 -9.50 2.51 40.41
CA LYS A 508 -10.57 2.73 39.43
C LYS A 508 -10.34 4.00 38.61
N THR A 509 -9.87 5.08 39.24
CA THR A 509 -9.57 6.34 38.55
C THR A 509 -8.42 6.19 37.56
N VAL A 510 -7.38 5.44 37.93
CA VAL A 510 -6.25 5.16 37.03
C VAL A 510 -6.66 4.22 35.90
N GLU A 511 -7.46 3.19 36.17
CA GLU A 511 -8.01 2.30 35.14
C GLU A 511 -8.91 3.06 34.14
N ASP A 512 -9.80 3.92 34.62
CA ASP A 512 -10.66 4.77 33.78
C ASP A 512 -9.84 5.76 32.94
N ALA A 513 -8.78 6.35 33.50
CA ALA A 513 -7.89 7.25 32.78
C ALA A 513 -7.03 6.50 31.73
N LEU A 514 -6.54 5.30 32.06
CA LEU A 514 -5.82 4.45 31.11
C LEU A 514 -6.71 3.97 29.97
N ALA A 515 -7.99 3.69 30.24
CA ALA A 515 -8.97 3.38 29.22
C ALA A 515 -9.25 4.57 28.29
N ARG A 516 -9.18 5.81 28.78
CA ARG A 516 -9.44 7.03 28.01
C ARG A 516 -8.22 7.60 27.27
N TYR A 517 -7.00 7.42 27.80
CA TYR A 517 -5.77 8.06 27.30
C TYR A 517 -4.68 7.08 26.85
N SER A 518 -4.96 5.77 26.94
CA SER A 518 -4.24 4.65 26.32
C SER A 518 -2.70 4.65 26.51
N GLY A 519 -1.95 4.21 25.49
CA GLY A 519 -0.51 3.94 25.53
C GLY A 519 0.36 5.15 25.86
N LYS A 520 -0.10 6.38 25.54
CA LYS A 520 0.61 7.61 25.89
C LYS A 520 0.63 7.86 27.40
N LEU A 521 -0.46 7.54 28.11
CA LEU A 521 -0.49 7.65 29.57
C LEU A 521 0.40 6.59 30.22
N TYR A 522 0.42 5.36 29.70
CA TYR A 522 1.36 4.32 30.15
C TYR A 522 2.83 4.78 30.03
N PHE A 523 3.18 5.39 28.89
CA PHE A 523 4.52 5.92 28.69
C PHE A 523 4.83 7.07 29.66
N LYS A 524 3.89 8.01 29.86
CA LYS A 524 4.05 9.11 30.82
C LYS A 524 4.18 8.63 32.26
N ILE A 525 3.41 7.63 32.68
CA ILE A 525 3.51 7.01 34.01
C ILE A 525 4.87 6.35 34.19
N HIS A 526 5.37 5.69 33.14
CA HIS A 526 6.68 5.07 33.17
C HIS A 526 7.81 6.11 33.30
N LEU A 527 7.74 7.22 32.54
CA LEU A 527 8.69 8.34 32.68
C LEU A 527 8.58 9.00 34.06
N TRP A 528 7.37 9.28 34.54
CA TRP A 528 7.14 9.80 35.89
C TRP A 528 7.79 8.92 36.95
N TYR A 529 7.66 7.59 36.84
CA TYR A 529 8.31 6.64 37.75
C TYR A 529 9.84 6.64 37.62
N GLN A 530 10.38 6.71 36.40
CA GLN A 530 11.84 6.79 36.18
C GLN A 530 12.45 8.12 36.66
N GLN A 531 11.63 9.16 36.78
CA GLN A 531 12.01 10.49 37.24
C GLN A 531 11.62 10.72 38.71
N ASP A 532 11.31 9.66 39.46
CA ASP A 532 10.91 9.71 40.87
C ASP A 532 9.74 10.67 41.17
N GLY A 533 8.89 10.89 40.16
CA GLY A 533 7.75 11.77 40.21
C GLY A 533 8.06 13.27 40.13
N ILE A 534 9.28 13.62 39.74
CA ILE A 534 9.79 14.99 39.67
C ILE A 534 9.87 15.45 38.21
N ASP A 535 9.48 16.70 37.95
CA ASP A 535 9.74 17.33 36.66
C ASP A 535 11.20 17.79 36.64
N LEU A 536 12.04 17.14 35.83
CA LEU A 536 13.47 17.42 35.77
C LEU A 536 13.80 18.85 35.31
N TYR A 537 12.84 19.59 34.76
CA TYR A 537 13.04 20.99 34.38
C TYR A 537 12.67 21.99 35.49
N ASN A 538 11.70 21.66 36.33
CA ASN A 538 11.15 22.57 37.33
C ASN A 538 11.50 22.18 38.78
N GLY A 539 12.08 20.99 38.98
CA GLY A 539 12.25 20.36 40.29
C GLY A 539 10.93 19.80 40.80
#